data_AF-A0A936JWV6-F1
#
_entry.id   AF-A0A936JWV6-F1
#
_cell.length_a   1.000
_cell.length_b   1.000
_cell.length_c   1.000
_cell.angle_alpha   90.00
_cell.angle_beta   90.00
_cell.angle_gamma   90.00
#
_symmetry.space_group_name_H-M   'P 1'
#
loop_
_entity.id
_entity.type
_entity.pdbx_description
1 polymer ?
#
loop_
_entity_poly.entity_id
_entity_poly.type
_entity_poly.pdbx_seq_one_letter_code
_entity_poly.pdbx_strand_id
1 'polypeptide(L)'
;MTEYEIKAKNKFSFGLAELIQYRELFYFFTWRDVKVKYKQAALGILWAILQPLIMMLMFTLIFSKALKVSSDGIPYPVFAISGLLIWNIFSNGLMNSANSMVNNANIIKKIYFPRLIIPMSAILTALVDFLFALTIYVAILIYYHQGVDFVKLFIYLPLSMLITVVTTFGLGSFLAALNVKYRDFQYLLPFMIQFLLFANPVLYSAKAFTNPVINTIMKVNPIASAIQLCRSVFTGQEVDWQAVGIGSSVAILLFFIGIYTFRKTESYFADLA
;
A
#
# COMPACT_ATOMS: atom_id res chain seq x y z
N MET A 1 36.56 -18.60 -11.93
CA MET A 1 35.20 -18.03 -12.04
C MET A 1 34.24 -19.17 -11.87
N THR A 2 33.67 -19.35 -10.68
CA THR A 2 32.65 -20.37 -10.42
C THR A 2 31.34 -19.85 -10.99
N GLU A 3 30.95 -20.42 -12.12
CA GLU A 3 29.68 -20.12 -12.78
C GLU A 3 28.54 -20.62 -11.88
N TYR A 4 27.84 -19.68 -11.24
CA TYR A 4 26.68 -19.98 -10.41
C TYR A 4 25.52 -20.35 -11.31
N GLU A 5 25.39 -21.63 -11.65
CA GLU A 5 24.26 -22.17 -12.38
C GLU A 5 23.05 -22.29 -11.42
N ILE A 6 22.16 -21.29 -11.47
CA ILE A 6 20.95 -21.26 -10.64
C ILE A 6 19.92 -22.22 -11.25
N LYS A 7 19.92 -23.48 -10.80
CA LYS A 7 18.86 -24.44 -11.13
C LYS A 7 17.55 -24.03 -10.47
N ALA A 8 16.46 -23.97 -11.26
CA ALA A 8 15.11 -23.79 -10.76
C ALA A 8 14.75 -24.92 -9.78
N LYS A 9 14.61 -24.60 -8.49
CA LYS A 9 14.34 -25.58 -7.45
C LYS A 9 12.86 -25.98 -7.50
N ASN A 10 12.60 -27.24 -7.86
CA ASN A 10 11.27 -27.82 -8.12
C ASN A 10 10.40 -28.08 -6.86
N LYS A 11 10.56 -27.28 -5.79
CA LYS A 11 9.73 -27.34 -4.58
C LYS A 11 9.13 -25.98 -4.34
N PHE A 12 7.83 -25.95 -4.01
CA PHE A 12 7.02 -24.77 -3.71
C PHE A 12 7.56 -24.01 -2.48
N SER A 13 8.73 -23.38 -2.58
CA SER A 13 9.31 -22.53 -1.54
C SER A 13 8.75 -21.14 -1.73
N PHE A 14 8.25 -20.43 -0.72
CA PHE A 14 7.64 -19.09 -0.88
C PHE A 14 8.56 -18.02 -1.51
N GLY A 15 9.81 -18.32 -1.86
CA GLY A 15 10.73 -17.44 -2.61
C GLY A 15 11.25 -16.27 -1.77
N LEU A 16 10.79 -16.15 -0.52
CA LEU A 16 11.25 -15.15 0.43
C LEU A 16 12.74 -15.33 0.77
N ALA A 17 13.23 -16.58 0.78
CA ALA A 17 14.66 -16.85 0.95
C ALA A 17 15.49 -16.39 -0.27
N GLU A 18 14.91 -16.47 -1.47
CA GLU A 18 15.56 -16.00 -2.70
C GLU A 18 15.62 -14.46 -2.70
N LEU A 19 14.61 -13.74 -2.19
CA LEU A 19 14.68 -12.28 -2.05
C LEU A 19 15.93 -11.82 -1.28
N ILE A 20 16.29 -12.56 -0.22
CA ILE A 20 17.48 -12.26 0.59
C ILE A 20 18.76 -12.54 -0.20
N GLN A 21 18.79 -13.63 -0.98
CA GLN A 21 19.92 -13.99 -1.84
C GLN A 21 20.15 -12.94 -2.96
N TYR A 22 19.08 -12.37 -3.51
CA TYR A 22 19.11 -11.36 -4.58
C TYR A 22 18.89 -9.92 -4.06
N ARG A 23 19.29 -9.64 -2.81
CA ARG A 23 19.10 -8.31 -2.17
C ARG A 23 19.65 -7.13 -2.97
N GLU A 24 20.76 -7.33 -3.68
CA GLU A 24 21.39 -6.28 -4.50
C GLU A 24 20.54 -5.96 -5.72
N LEU A 25 19.99 -6.99 -6.38
CA LEU A 25 19.07 -6.83 -7.50
C LEU A 25 17.78 -6.16 -7.04
N PHE A 26 17.24 -6.58 -5.89
CA PHE A 26 16.06 -5.97 -5.28
C PHE A 26 16.29 -4.48 -4.98
N TYR A 27 17.40 -4.14 -4.34
CA TYR A 27 17.78 -2.75 -4.08
C TYR A 27 17.91 -1.95 -5.39
N PHE A 28 18.55 -2.52 -6.42
CA PHE A 28 18.69 -1.87 -7.72
C PHE A 28 17.34 -1.56 -8.37
N PHE A 29 16.41 -2.54 -8.38
CA PHE A 29 15.07 -2.33 -8.91
C PHE A 29 14.32 -1.22 -8.17
N THR A 30 14.30 -1.27 -6.84
CA THR A 30 13.66 -0.23 -6.03
C THR A 30 14.27 1.14 -6.28
N TRP A 31 15.60 1.25 -6.24
CA TRP A 31 16.29 2.51 -6.44
C TRP A 31 16.08 3.10 -7.83
N ARG A 32 16.07 2.24 -8.85
CA ARG A 32 15.77 2.62 -10.23
C ARG A 32 14.34 3.13 -10.34
N ASP A 33 13.36 2.42 -9.78
CA ASP A 33 11.95 2.80 -9.85
C ASP A 33 11.70 4.16 -9.18
N VAL A 34 12.30 4.38 -8.01
CA VAL A 34 12.31 5.68 -7.30
C VAL A 34 12.94 6.78 -8.16
N LYS A 35 14.12 6.52 -8.74
CA LYS A 35 14.80 7.49 -9.62
C LYS A 35 13.97 7.84 -10.85
N VAL A 36 13.42 6.84 -11.54
CA VAL A 36 12.61 7.05 -12.74
C VAL A 36 11.41 7.93 -12.41
N LYS A 37 10.71 7.63 -11.30
CA LYS A 37 9.55 8.39 -10.85
C LYS A 37 9.85 9.88 -10.63
N TYR A 38 10.94 10.21 -9.94
CA TYR A 38 11.24 11.61 -9.57
C TYR A 38 12.13 12.36 -10.56
N LYS A 39 12.94 11.66 -11.38
CA LYS A 39 13.87 12.31 -12.33
C LYS A 39 13.16 12.82 -13.59
N GLN A 40 12.03 12.22 -13.97
CA GLN A 40 11.31 12.55 -15.21
C GLN A 40 10.21 13.61 -15.02
N ALA A 41 9.96 14.07 -13.79
CA ALA A 41 8.92 15.05 -13.51
C ALA A 41 9.51 16.46 -13.32
N ALA A 42 8.89 17.48 -13.92
CA ALA A 42 9.33 18.88 -13.79
C ALA A 42 9.41 19.37 -12.32
N LEU A 43 8.52 18.87 -11.46
CA LEU A 43 8.50 19.17 -10.02
C LEU A 43 9.18 18.09 -9.17
N GLY A 44 9.60 16.97 -9.76
CA GLY A 44 10.32 15.87 -9.10
C GLY A 44 9.67 15.37 -7.81
N ILE A 45 10.45 15.37 -6.72
CA ILE A 45 10.03 14.93 -5.37
C ILE A 45 8.86 15.75 -4.83
N LEU A 46 8.71 17.00 -5.27
CA LEU A 46 7.63 17.88 -4.82
C LEU A 46 6.24 17.29 -5.16
N TRP A 47 6.12 16.43 -6.17
CA TRP A 47 4.86 15.74 -6.48
C TRP A 47 4.40 14.77 -5.38
N ALA A 48 5.33 14.06 -4.72
CA ALA A 48 4.98 13.16 -3.62
C ALA A 48 4.37 13.92 -2.43
N ILE A 49 4.65 15.22 -2.35
CA ILE A 49 4.22 16.14 -1.30
C ILE A 49 2.92 16.86 -1.68
N LEU A 50 2.88 17.40 -2.90
CA LEU A 50 1.77 18.22 -3.38
C LEU A 50 0.48 17.41 -3.51
N GLN A 51 0.55 16.17 -4.02
CA GLN A 51 -0.65 15.38 -4.24
C GLN A 51 -1.43 15.09 -2.94
N PRO A 52 -0.80 14.57 -1.85
CA PRO A 52 -1.49 14.39 -0.58
C PRO A 52 -2.02 15.70 0.02
N LEU A 53 -1.28 16.81 -0.13
CA LEU A 53 -1.70 18.12 0.37
C LEU A 53 -2.93 18.65 -0.36
N ILE A 54 -2.95 18.59 -1.69
CA ILE A 54 -4.09 19.00 -2.49
C ILE A 54 -5.31 18.14 -2.16
N MET A 55 -5.15 16.82 -2.07
CA MET A 55 -6.24 15.92 -1.66
C MET A 55 -6.77 16.25 -0.27
N MET A 56 -5.89 16.50 0.72
CA MET A 56 -6.29 16.90 2.06
C MET A 56 -7.07 18.22 2.05
N LEU A 57 -6.61 19.23 1.30
CA LEU A 57 -7.31 20.51 1.18
C LEU A 57 -8.69 20.33 0.54
N MET A 58 -8.77 19.57 -0.56
CA MET A 58 -10.04 19.26 -1.22
C MET A 58 -11.01 18.56 -0.27
N PHE A 59 -10.56 17.52 0.43
CA PHE A 59 -11.42 16.80 1.37
C PHE A 59 -11.81 17.67 2.57
N THR A 60 -10.91 18.53 3.05
CA THR A 60 -11.26 19.48 4.12
C THR A 60 -12.36 20.45 3.66
N LEU A 61 -12.25 21.01 2.46
CA LEU A 61 -13.27 21.91 1.93
C LEU A 61 -14.62 21.22 1.76
N ILE A 62 -14.63 19.98 1.25
CA ILE A 62 -15.88 19.25 0.98
C ILE A 62 -16.45 18.65 2.27
N PHE A 63 -15.69 17.82 2.97
CA PHE A 63 -16.21 17.03 4.08
C PHE A 63 -16.26 17.79 5.40
N SER A 64 -15.35 18.73 5.65
CA SER A 64 -15.40 19.56 6.86
C SER A 64 -16.33 20.75 6.67
N LYS A 65 -16.11 21.59 5.64
CA LYS A 65 -16.90 22.82 5.47
C LYS A 65 -18.28 22.57 4.87
N ALA A 66 -18.42 21.73 3.85
CA ALA A 66 -19.72 21.52 3.20
C ALA A 66 -20.59 20.47 3.92
N LEU A 67 -20.01 19.30 4.25
CA LEU A 67 -20.77 18.17 4.83
C LEU A 67 -20.73 18.08 6.36
N LYS A 68 -19.88 18.88 7.03
CA LYS A 68 -19.71 18.88 8.50
C LYS A 68 -19.55 17.48 9.10
N VAL A 69 -18.81 16.60 8.42
CA VAL A 69 -18.57 15.23 8.87
C VAL A 69 -17.74 15.24 10.15
N SER A 70 -18.12 14.39 11.10
CA SER A 70 -17.40 14.23 12.36
C SER A 70 -15.96 13.75 12.13
N SER A 71 -15.01 14.46 12.72
CA SER A 71 -13.57 14.18 12.65
C SER A 71 -13.01 13.64 13.97
N ASP A 72 -13.84 12.93 14.75
CA ASP A 72 -13.41 12.24 15.98
C ASP A 72 -12.74 13.15 17.02
N GLY A 73 -13.07 14.45 17.02
CA GLY A 73 -12.56 15.45 17.96
C GLY A 73 -11.24 16.11 17.57
N ILE A 74 -10.66 15.80 16.40
CA ILE A 74 -9.42 16.41 15.89
C ILE A 74 -9.69 17.31 14.67
N PRO A 75 -8.80 18.27 14.35
CA PRO A 75 -8.92 19.06 13.12
C PRO A 75 -9.01 18.17 11.88
N TYR A 76 -9.98 18.42 11.01
CA TYR A 76 -10.22 17.59 9.83
C TYR A 76 -8.98 17.42 8.92
N PRO A 77 -8.12 18.44 8.70
CA PRO A 77 -6.86 18.26 7.98
C PRO A 77 -5.97 17.14 8.54
N VAL A 78 -5.84 17.07 9.87
CA VAL A 78 -5.07 16.05 10.60
C VAL A 78 -5.72 14.67 10.43
N PHE A 79 -7.06 14.62 10.48
CA PHE A 79 -7.85 13.41 10.30
C PHE A 79 -7.76 12.83 8.87
N ALA A 80 -7.84 13.70 7.87
CA ALA A 80 -7.86 13.33 6.47
C ALA A 80 -6.49 12.78 6.06
N ILE A 81 -5.42 13.52 6.37
CA ILE A 81 -4.07 13.13 5.97
C ILE A 81 -3.61 11.84 6.67
N SER A 82 -4.02 11.58 7.91
CA SER A 82 -3.67 10.33 8.61
C SER A 82 -4.23 9.09 7.90
N GLY A 83 -5.45 9.20 7.36
CA GLY A 83 -6.05 8.16 6.53
C GLY A 83 -5.39 8.08 5.16
N LEU A 84 -5.08 9.24 4.57
CA LEU A 84 -4.42 9.30 3.26
C LEU A 84 -3.00 8.71 3.28
N LEU A 85 -2.27 8.80 4.38
CA LEU A 85 -0.95 8.17 4.50
C LEU A 85 -1.01 6.67 4.22
N ILE A 86 -1.91 5.97 4.91
CA ILE A 86 -2.08 4.51 4.75
C ILE A 86 -2.71 4.19 3.39
N TRP A 87 -3.73 4.96 3.01
CA TRP A 87 -4.38 4.80 1.72
C TRP A 87 -3.43 4.99 0.53
N ASN A 88 -2.48 5.92 0.61
CA ASN A 88 -1.53 6.17 -0.47
C ASN A 88 -0.49 5.05 -0.59
N ILE A 89 -0.06 4.43 0.51
CA ILE A 89 0.75 3.20 0.44
C ILE A 89 -0.04 2.12 -0.31
N PHE A 90 -1.31 1.92 0.09
CA PHE A 90 -2.16 0.90 -0.50
C PHE A 90 -2.43 1.15 -1.98
N SER A 91 -3.01 2.30 -2.34
CA SER A 91 -3.43 2.61 -3.71
C SER A 91 -2.26 2.70 -4.68
N ASN A 92 -1.20 3.43 -4.34
CA ASN A 92 -0.03 3.55 -5.21
C ASN A 92 0.75 2.23 -5.27
N GLY A 93 0.92 1.55 -4.12
CA GLY A 93 1.61 0.25 -4.09
C GLY A 93 0.88 -0.81 -4.90
N LEU A 94 -0.46 -0.85 -4.82
CA LEU A 94 -1.29 -1.79 -5.57
C LEU A 94 -1.20 -1.52 -7.08
N MET A 95 -1.33 -0.25 -7.48
CA MET A 95 -1.23 0.17 -8.88
C MET A 95 0.16 -0.12 -9.46
N ASN A 96 1.22 0.24 -8.73
CA ASN A 96 2.59 0.03 -9.16
C ASN A 96 2.90 -1.47 -9.25
N SER A 97 2.51 -2.25 -8.24
CA SER A 97 2.71 -3.70 -8.22
C SER A 97 1.98 -4.39 -9.37
N ALA A 98 0.72 -4.06 -9.61
CA ALA A 98 -0.08 -4.71 -10.65
C ALA A 98 0.43 -4.43 -12.07
N ASN A 99 0.98 -3.23 -12.32
CA ASN A 99 1.58 -2.88 -13.61
C ASN A 99 3.06 -3.26 -13.72
N SER A 100 3.70 -3.63 -12.61
CA SER A 100 5.15 -3.84 -12.53
C SER A 100 5.68 -4.88 -13.51
N MET A 101 4.94 -5.98 -13.72
CA MET A 101 5.35 -7.05 -14.62
C MET A 101 5.30 -6.63 -16.09
N VAL A 102 4.26 -5.89 -16.48
CA VAL A 102 4.11 -5.38 -17.85
C VAL A 102 5.19 -4.34 -18.14
N ASN A 103 5.41 -3.42 -17.19
CA ASN A 103 6.42 -2.35 -17.32
C ASN A 103 7.85 -2.90 -17.40
N ASN A 104 8.12 -4.04 -16.76
CA ASN A 104 9.43 -4.66 -16.73
C ASN A 104 9.59 -5.85 -17.70
N ALA A 105 8.63 -6.07 -18.61
CA ALA A 105 8.60 -7.22 -19.51
C ALA A 105 9.91 -7.41 -20.29
N ASN A 106 10.55 -6.32 -20.75
CA ASN A 106 11.81 -6.37 -21.50
C ASN A 106 12.99 -6.95 -20.70
N ILE A 107 13.02 -6.72 -19.38
CA ILE A 107 14.08 -7.23 -18.51
C ILE A 107 13.79 -8.68 -18.13
N ILE A 108 12.53 -8.98 -17.82
CA ILE A 108 12.05 -10.32 -17.49
C ILE A 108 12.36 -11.31 -18.63
N LYS A 109 12.26 -10.87 -19.88
CA LYS A 109 12.58 -11.65 -21.08
C LYS A 109 14.07 -11.98 -21.25
N LYS A 110 14.96 -11.14 -20.72
CA LYS A 110 16.40 -11.20 -21.03
C LYS A 110 17.23 -11.85 -19.94
N ILE A 111 16.76 -11.83 -18.69
CA ILE A 111 17.54 -12.23 -17.52
C ILE A 111 16.66 -13.05 -16.60
N TYR A 112 17.17 -14.20 -16.14
CA TYR A 112 16.50 -15.01 -15.13
C TYR A 112 16.77 -14.47 -13.72
N PHE A 113 15.70 -14.25 -12.96
CA PHE A 113 15.74 -13.90 -11.54
C PHE A 113 14.37 -14.19 -10.88
N PRO A 114 14.28 -14.23 -9.54
CA PRO A 114 13.01 -14.45 -8.84
C PRO A 114 12.02 -13.31 -9.14
N ARG A 115 10.92 -13.62 -9.85
CA ARG A 115 10.04 -12.58 -10.41
C ARG A 115 9.23 -11.83 -9.34
N LEU A 116 9.09 -12.39 -8.14
CA LEU A 116 8.47 -11.74 -6.97
C LEU A 116 9.22 -10.47 -6.51
N ILE A 117 10.49 -10.29 -6.90
CA ILE A 117 11.28 -9.08 -6.63
C ILE A 117 10.59 -7.84 -7.22
N ILE A 118 9.95 -7.98 -8.39
CA ILE A 118 9.39 -6.86 -9.17
C ILE A 118 8.14 -6.26 -8.50
N PRO A 119 7.08 -7.02 -8.17
CA PRO A 119 5.94 -6.45 -7.45
C PRO A 119 6.33 -5.91 -6.08
N MET A 120 7.30 -6.55 -5.39
CA MET A 120 7.79 -6.07 -4.10
C MET A 120 8.55 -4.75 -4.21
N SER A 121 9.42 -4.58 -5.21
CA SER A 121 10.18 -3.34 -5.43
C SER A 121 9.25 -2.17 -5.73
N ALA A 122 8.16 -2.43 -6.44
CA ALA A 122 7.14 -1.44 -6.78
C ALA A 122 6.40 -0.89 -5.55
N ILE A 123 6.18 -1.72 -4.52
CA ILE A 123 5.55 -1.30 -3.25
C ILE A 123 6.52 -0.48 -2.40
N LEU A 124 7.81 -0.82 -2.40
CA LEU A 124 8.83 -0.01 -1.72
C LEU A 124 8.88 1.42 -2.25
N THR A 125 8.63 1.64 -3.53
CA THR A 125 8.52 3.00 -4.10
C THR A 125 7.38 3.79 -3.44
N ALA A 126 6.24 3.16 -3.16
CA ALA A 126 5.13 3.80 -2.45
C ALA A 126 5.45 4.06 -0.96
N LEU A 127 6.29 3.23 -0.34
CA LEU A 127 6.80 3.48 1.02
C LEU A 127 7.75 4.68 1.07
N VAL A 128 8.53 4.93 0.01
CA VAL A 128 9.33 6.17 -0.10
C VAL A 128 8.43 7.39 -0.18
N ASP A 129 7.36 7.35 -0.96
CA ASP A 129 6.36 8.44 -0.99
C ASP A 129 5.75 8.69 0.39
N PHE A 130 5.45 7.61 1.13
CA PHE A 130 4.95 7.70 2.49
C PHE A 130 5.92 8.43 3.43
N LEU A 131 7.24 8.23 3.32
CA LEU A 131 8.21 8.95 4.16
C LEU A 131 8.18 10.46 3.90
N PHE A 132 8.03 10.88 2.64
CA PHE A 132 7.84 12.29 2.31
C PHE A 132 6.52 12.83 2.85
N ALA A 133 5.42 12.08 2.67
CA ALA A 133 4.10 12.44 3.18
C ALA A 133 4.07 12.51 4.71
N LEU A 134 4.78 11.62 5.40
CA LEU A 134 4.90 11.59 6.86
C LEU A 134 5.62 12.85 7.38
N THR A 135 6.66 13.31 6.69
CA THR A 135 7.39 14.53 7.07
C THR A 135 6.47 15.75 7.09
N ILE A 136 5.62 15.90 6.07
CA ILE A 136 4.64 16.98 6.01
C ILE A 136 3.56 16.79 7.07
N TYR A 137 3.15 15.55 7.31
CA TYR A 137 2.15 15.28 8.32
C TYR A 137 2.62 15.70 9.71
N VAL A 138 3.88 15.44 10.05
CA VAL A 138 4.51 15.92 11.28
C VAL A 138 4.46 17.45 11.36
N ALA A 139 4.76 18.16 10.27
CA ALA A 139 4.66 19.63 10.23
C ALA A 139 3.22 20.12 10.50
N ILE A 140 2.21 19.43 9.95
CA ILE A 140 0.79 19.74 10.18
C ILE A 140 0.40 19.46 11.65
N LEU A 141 0.87 18.37 12.24
CA LEU A 141 0.62 18.07 13.66
C LEU A 141 1.16 19.17 14.58
N ILE A 142 2.37 19.68 14.29
CA ILE A 142 2.98 20.79 15.03
C ILE A 142 2.14 22.05 14.87
N TYR A 143 1.72 22.38 13.64
CA TYR A 143 0.91 23.56 13.35
C TYR A 143 -0.45 23.56 14.07
N TYR A 144 -1.09 22.39 14.18
CA TYR A 144 -2.38 22.23 14.86
C TYR A 144 -2.26 21.92 16.36
N HIS A 145 -1.04 21.90 16.92
CA HIS A 145 -0.77 21.56 18.33
C HIS A 145 -1.41 20.23 18.78
N GLN A 146 -1.45 19.24 17.89
CA GLN A 146 -2.04 17.94 18.20
C GLN A 146 -1.09 17.11 19.09
N GLY A 147 -1.61 16.66 20.24
CA GLY A 147 -0.87 15.77 21.12
C GLY A 147 -0.60 14.41 20.46
N VAL A 148 0.64 13.92 20.61
CA VAL A 148 1.05 12.60 20.10
C VAL A 148 1.42 11.72 21.28
N ASP A 149 0.79 10.56 21.37
CA ASP A 149 1.22 9.51 22.28
C ASP A 149 2.39 8.76 21.63
N PHE A 150 3.61 9.05 22.09
CA PHE A 150 4.82 8.46 21.56
C PHE A 150 4.84 6.93 21.69
N VAL A 151 4.26 6.36 22.74
CA VAL A 151 4.21 4.90 22.93
C VAL A 151 3.33 4.26 21.86
N LYS A 152 2.14 4.82 21.63
CA LYS A 152 1.23 4.37 20.56
C LYS A 152 1.86 4.57 19.18
N LEU A 153 2.58 5.67 18.96
CA LEU A 153 3.27 5.93 17.69
C LEU A 153 4.26 4.81 17.34
N PHE A 154 5.11 4.40 18.29
CA PHE A 154 6.13 3.36 18.03
C PHE A 154 5.55 1.96 17.82
N ILE A 155 4.36 1.67 18.34
CA ILE A 155 3.76 0.33 18.24
C ILE A 155 2.73 0.27 17.10
N TYR A 156 1.81 1.23 17.04
CA TYR A 156 0.65 1.15 16.15
C TYR A 156 0.97 1.58 14.73
N LEU A 157 1.90 2.53 14.53
CA LEU A 157 2.29 2.96 13.20
C LEU A 157 3.01 1.84 12.43
N PRO A 158 4.03 1.14 12.99
CA PRO A 158 4.65 0.01 12.29
C PRO A 158 3.68 -1.14 12.05
N LEU A 159 2.76 -1.42 12.98
CA LEU A 159 1.75 -2.47 12.79
C LEU A 159 0.78 -2.12 11.66
N SER A 160 0.31 -0.87 11.62
CA SER A 160 -0.53 -0.35 10.53
C SER A 160 0.18 -0.46 9.17
N MET A 161 1.45 -0.07 9.11
CA MET A 161 2.28 -0.20 7.92
C MET A 161 2.44 -1.66 7.50
N LEU A 162 2.70 -2.57 8.45
CA LEU A 162 2.87 -3.99 8.19
C LEU A 162 1.61 -4.60 7.57
N ILE A 163 0.44 -4.36 8.17
CA ILE A 163 -0.85 -4.85 7.65
C ILE A 163 -1.07 -4.32 6.22
N THR A 164 -0.78 -3.03 6.00
CA THR A 164 -0.93 -2.39 4.69
C THR A 164 0.00 -3.02 3.66
N VAL A 165 1.30 -3.14 3.96
CA VAL A 165 2.30 -3.71 3.04
C VAL A 165 1.98 -5.17 2.71
N VAL A 166 1.61 -5.99 3.70
CA VAL A 166 1.25 -7.40 3.49
C VAL A 166 0.01 -7.52 2.60
N THR A 167 -1.01 -6.70 2.87
CA THR A 167 -2.24 -6.67 2.06
C THR A 167 -1.95 -6.22 0.63
N THR A 168 -1.21 -5.12 0.48
CA THR A 168 -0.84 -4.56 -0.82
C THR A 168 0.03 -5.52 -1.61
N PHE A 169 0.94 -6.24 -0.97
CA PHE A 169 1.78 -7.22 -1.65
C PHE A 169 0.99 -8.46 -2.08
N GLY A 170 0.09 -8.96 -1.24
CA GLY A 170 -0.82 -10.05 -1.61
C GLY A 170 -1.69 -9.70 -2.81
N LEU A 171 -2.50 -8.64 -2.67
CA LEU A 171 -3.40 -8.20 -3.75
C LEU A 171 -2.62 -7.70 -4.97
N GLY A 172 -1.49 -7.02 -4.77
CA GLY A 172 -0.65 -6.49 -5.85
C GLY A 172 0.01 -7.60 -6.66
N SER A 173 0.46 -8.68 -6.01
CA SER A 173 0.99 -9.85 -6.71
C SER A 173 -0.10 -10.61 -7.45
N PHE A 174 -1.28 -10.76 -6.83
CA PHE A 174 -2.46 -11.34 -7.49
C PHE A 174 -2.82 -10.57 -8.76
N LEU A 175 -2.94 -9.25 -8.66
CA LEU A 175 -3.30 -8.38 -9.78
C LEU A 175 -2.20 -8.29 -10.82
N ALA A 176 -0.92 -8.35 -10.43
CA ALA A 176 0.19 -8.44 -11.39
C ALA A 176 0.09 -9.70 -12.26
N ALA A 177 -0.27 -10.83 -11.65
CA ALA A 177 -0.49 -12.08 -12.38
C ALA A 177 -1.68 -11.98 -13.35
N LEU A 178 -2.79 -11.38 -12.89
CA LEU A 178 -3.97 -11.16 -13.72
C LEU A 178 -3.73 -10.18 -14.87
N ASN A 179 -3.05 -9.06 -14.62
CA ASN A 179 -2.82 -8.02 -15.62
C ASN A 179 -1.97 -8.51 -16.80
N VAL A 180 -1.10 -9.48 -16.55
CA VAL A 180 -0.28 -10.08 -17.62
C VAL A 180 -1.10 -11.06 -18.43
N LYS A 181 -1.98 -11.83 -17.79
CA LYS A 181 -2.90 -12.71 -18.50
C LYS A 181 -3.98 -11.93 -19.26
N TYR A 182 -4.44 -10.81 -18.69
CA TYR A 182 -5.55 -10.00 -19.17
C TYR A 182 -5.19 -8.51 -19.03
N ARG A 183 -4.84 -7.87 -20.14
CA ARG A 183 -4.40 -6.45 -20.15
C ARG A 183 -5.50 -5.46 -19.74
N ASP A 184 -6.77 -5.86 -19.78
CA ASP A 184 -7.90 -5.00 -19.39
C ASP A 184 -7.86 -4.58 -17.91
N PHE A 185 -7.17 -5.36 -17.07
CA PHE A 185 -6.98 -5.01 -15.66
C PHE A 185 -6.22 -3.68 -15.49
N GLN A 186 -5.38 -3.28 -16.45
CA GLN A 186 -4.71 -1.98 -16.42
C GLN A 186 -5.71 -0.81 -16.37
N TYR A 187 -6.86 -0.92 -17.05
CA TYR A 187 -7.90 0.12 -17.06
C TYR A 187 -8.89 -0.02 -15.91
N LEU A 188 -9.14 -1.25 -15.46
CA LEU A 188 -10.07 -1.55 -14.38
C LEU A 188 -9.50 -1.16 -13.00
N LEU A 189 -8.19 -1.25 -12.82
CA LEU A 189 -7.53 -0.96 -11.54
C LEU A 189 -7.72 0.47 -11.03
N PRO A 190 -7.51 1.53 -11.84
CA PRO A 190 -7.78 2.90 -11.39
C PRO A 190 -9.20 3.08 -10.86
N PHE A 191 -10.19 2.51 -11.57
CA PHE A 191 -11.59 2.57 -11.18
C PHE A 191 -11.85 1.83 -9.87
N MET A 192 -11.32 0.62 -9.69
CA MET A 192 -11.45 -0.13 -8.44
C MET A 192 -10.83 0.61 -7.26
N ILE A 193 -9.62 1.17 -7.43
CA ILE A 193 -8.95 1.93 -6.38
C ILE A 193 -9.78 3.16 -6.00
N GLN A 194 -10.36 3.86 -6.98
CA GLN A 194 -11.22 5.00 -6.72
C GLN A 194 -12.48 4.62 -5.92
N PHE A 195 -13.10 3.49 -6.25
CA PHE A 195 -14.24 2.96 -5.48
C PHE A 195 -13.82 2.59 -4.04
N LEU A 196 -12.69 1.89 -3.92
CA LEU A 196 -12.15 1.46 -2.63
C LEU A 196 -11.79 2.64 -1.71
N LEU A 197 -11.43 3.81 -2.24
CA LEU A 197 -11.19 5.01 -1.42
C LEU A 197 -12.42 5.36 -0.59
N PHE A 198 -13.61 5.27 -1.18
CA PHE A 198 -14.87 5.58 -0.50
C PHE A 198 -15.38 4.41 0.36
N ALA A 199 -15.06 3.17 -0.04
CA ALA A 199 -15.41 1.99 0.74
C ALA A 199 -14.62 1.87 2.05
N ASN A 200 -13.42 2.46 2.10
CA ASN A 200 -12.59 2.50 3.30
C ASN A 200 -12.87 3.78 4.11
N PRO A 201 -12.67 3.74 5.45
CA PRO A 201 -12.85 4.90 6.32
C PRO A 201 -11.69 5.90 6.17
N VAL A 202 -11.38 6.35 4.96
CA VAL A 202 -10.35 7.38 4.70
C VAL A 202 -10.92 8.77 4.94
N LEU A 203 -12.13 9.04 4.45
CA LEU A 203 -12.73 10.38 4.46
C LEU A 203 -13.67 10.64 5.63
N TYR A 204 -14.09 9.57 6.30
CA TYR A 204 -15.07 9.57 7.38
C TYR A 204 -14.62 8.69 8.54
N SER A 205 -15.24 8.91 9.70
CA SER A 205 -15.05 8.06 10.89
C SER A 205 -15.83 6.75 10.73
N ALA A 206 -15.22 5.63 11.11
CA ALA A 206 -15.90 4.33 11.14
C ALA A 206 -17.11 4.33 12.09
N LYS A 207 -17.13 5.22 13.09
CA LYS A 207 -18.24 5.40 14.03
C LYS A 207 -19.48 6.06 13.42
N ALA A 208 -19.37 6.62 12.22
CA ALA A 208 -20.49 7.28 11.55
C ALA A 208 -21.60 6.29 11.14
N PHE A 209 -21.29 4.99 11.04
CA PHE A 209 -22.24 3.97 10.61
C PHE A 209 -22.74 3.14 11.79
N THR A 210 -24.03 3.26 12.12
CA THR A 210 -24.70 2.46 13.16
C THR A 210 -25.12 1.07 12.65
N ASN A 211 -25.08 0.83 11.33
CA ASN A 211 -25.53 -0.44 10.75
C ASN A 211 -24.55 -1.59 11.08
N PRO A 212 -25.02 -2.69 11.69
CA PRO A 212 -24.15 -3.80 12.11
C PRO A 212 -23.47 -4.53 10.95
N VAL A 213 -24.10 -4.59 9.78
CA VAL A 213 -23.55 -5.25 8.59
C VAL A 213 -22.35 -4.46 8.07
N ILE A 214 -22.51 -3.14 7.94
CA ILE A 214 -21.44 -2.24 7.47
C ILE A 214 -20.26 -2.28 8.44
N ASN A 215 -20.52 -2.26 9.74
CA ASN A 215 -19.48 -2.37 10.75
C ASN A 215 -18.71 -3.70 10.62
N THR A 216 -19.42 -4.83 10.41
CA THR A 216 -18.78 -6.14 10.21
C THR A 216 -17.89 -6.16 8.96
N ILE A 217 -18.37 -5.59 7.84
CA ILE A 217 -17.58 -5.47 6.60
C ILE A 217 -16.30 -4.65 6.84
N MET A 218 -16.39 -3.56 7.61
CA MET A 218 -15.22 -2.73 7.94
C MET A 218 -14.21 -3.47 8.82
N LYS A 219 -14.65 -4.33 9.76
CA LYS A 219 -13.75 -5.15 10.59
C LYS A 219 -13.00 -6.21 9.78
N VAL A 220 -13.64 -6.76 8.74
CA VAL A 220 -13.01 -7.73 7.83
C VAL A 220 -12.00 -7.07 6.91
N ASN A 221 -12.16 -5.78 6.62
CA ASN A 221 -11.28 -5.06 5.71
C ASN A 221 -9.92 -4.74 6.37
N PRO A 222 -8.80 -5.29 5.86
CA PRO A 222 -7.47 -5.07 6.45
C PRO A 222 -7.01 -3.61 6.36
N ILE A 223 -7.36 -2.89 5.28
CA ILE A 223 -6.95 -1.49 5.10
C ILE A 223 -7.74 -0.57 6.03
N ALA A 224 -9.02 -0.87 6.26
CA ALA A 224 -9.81 -0.16 7.27
C ALA A 224 -9.20 -0.32 8.67
N SER A 225 -8.78 -1.53 9.02
CA SER A 225 -8.08 -1.82 10.29
C SER A 225 -6.75 -1.07 10.41
N ALA A 226 -5.95 -1.03 9.34
CA ALA A 226 -4.70 -0.29 9.32
C ALA A 226 -4.91 1.23 9.47
N ILE A 227 -5.93 1.81 8.81
CA ILE A 227 -6.28 3.23 8.94
C ILE A 227 -6.70 3.57 10.38
N GLN A 228 -7.52 2.73 11.00
CA GLN A 228 -7.96 2.94 12.38
C GLN A 228 -6.80 2.86 13.37
N LEU A 229 -5.89 1.90 13.21
CA LEU A 229 -4.65 1.82 13.98
C LEU A 229 -3.81 3.09 13.86
N CYS A 230 -3.57 3.56 12.63
CA CYS A 230 -2.83 4.80 12.39
C CYS A 230 -3.50 6.00 13.09
N ARG A 231 -4.83 6.11 12.99
CA ARG A 231 -5.59 7.20 13.63
C ARG A 231 -5.53 7.18 15.15
N SER A 232 -5.60 6.01 15.76
CA SER A 232 -5.64 5.87 17.23
C SER A 232 -4.41 6.44 17.94
N VAL A 233 -3.28 6.56 17.22
CA VAL A 233 -2.07 7.26 17.70
C VAL A 233 -2.33 8.74 17.98
N PHE A 234 -3.18 9.38 17.17
CA PHE A 234 -3.37 10.82 17.16
C PHE A 234 -4.70 11.26 17.79
N THR A 235 -5.74 10.41 17.70
CA THR A 235 -7.06 10.71 18.27
C THR A 235 -7.18 10.31 19.74
N GLY A 236 -6.23 9.54 20.27
CA GLY A 236 -6.27 9.01 21.64
C GLY A 236 -7.37 7.95 21.85
N GLN A 237 -8.13 7.61 20.82
CA GLN A 237 -9.24 6.65 20.90
C GLN A 237 -8.72 5.22 21.13
N GLU A 238 -9.56 4.41 21.77
CA GLU A 238 -9.29 2.99 21.96
C GLU A 238 -9.33 2.22 20.64
N VAL A 239 -8.40 1.27 20.52
CA VAL A 239 -8.26 0.41 19.35
C VAL A 239 -9.18 -0.80 19.52
N ASP A 240 -10.00 -1.09 18.51
CA ASP A 240 -10.71 -2.37 18.42
C ASP A 240 -9.72 -3.47 17.99
N TRP A 241 -9.12 -4.13 18.98
CA TRP A 241 -8.18 -5.22 18.76
C TRP A 241 -8.80 -6.43 18.05
N GLN A 242 -10.12 -6.62 18.16
CA GLN A 242 -10.82 -7.67 17.44
C GLN A 242 -10.82 -7.36 15.93
N ALA A 243 -11.13 -6.12 15.55
CA ALA A 243 -11.05 -5.67 14.16
C ALA A 243 -9.63 -5.83 13.61
N VAL A 244 -8.61 -5.42 14.38
CA VAL A 244 -7.20 -5.57 13.99
C VAL A 244 -6.81 -7.04 13.80
N GLY A 245 -7.23 -7.93 14.69
CA GLY A 245 -6.95 -9.37 14.58
C GLY A 245 -7.59 -10.01 13.35
N ILE A 246 -8.87 -9.69 13.09
CA ILE A 246 -9.58 -10.17 11.90
C ILE A 246 -8.94 -9.61 10.63
N GLY A 247 -8.72 -8.29 10.57
CA GLY A 247 -8.08 -7.62 9.44
C GLY A 247 -6.69 -8.17 9.15
N SER A 248 -5.87 -8.40 10.18
CA SER A 248 -4.53 -9.01 10.02
C SER A 248 -4.61 -10.43 9.48
N SER A 249 -5.59 -11.22 9.93
CA SER A 249 -5.82 -12.57 9.42
C SER A 249 -6.21 -12.56 7.94
N VAL A 250 -7.09 -11.64 7.54
CA VAL A 250 -7.48 -11.44 6.14
C VAL A 250 -6.29 -10.97 5.30
N ALA A 251 -5.46 -10.06 5.81
CA ALA A 251 -4.23 -9.61 5.13
C ALA A 251 -3.29 -10.79 4.83
N ILE A 252 -3.08 -11.68 5.81
CA ILE A 252 -2.26 -12.89 5.65
C ILE A 252 -2.86 -13.86 4.63
N LEU A 253 -4.19 -14.06 4.66
CA LEU A 253 -4.87 -14.89 3.66
C LEU A 253 -4.69 -14.33 2.24
N LEU A 254 -4.88 -13.02 2.05
CA LEU A 254 -4.67 -12.36 0.76
C LEU A 254 -3.21 -12.45 0.30
N PHE A 255 -2.26 -12.36 1.22
CA PHE A 255 -0.83 -12.56 0.94
C PHE A 255 -0.57 -13.96 0.35
N PHE A 256 -1.06 -15.01 1.00
CA PHE A 256 -0.87 -16.37 0.52
C PHE A 256 -1.57 -16.63 -0.81
N ILE A 257 -2.82 -16.17 -0.98
CA ILE A 257 -3.58 -16.28 -2.23
C ILE A 257 -2.84 -15.58 -3.37
N GLY A 258 -2.32 -14.38 -3.11
CA GLY A 258 -1.59 -13.58 -4.09
C GLY A 258 -0.31 -14.25 -4.57
N ILE A 259 0.52 -14.71 -3.64
CA ILE A 259 1.78 -15.41 -3.96
C ILE A 259 1.50 -16.72 -4.69
N TYR A 260 0.52 -17.50 -4.23
CA TYR A 260 0.12 -18.76 -4.86
C TYR A 260 -0.30 -18.53 -6.32
N THR A 261 -1.16 -17.54 -6.55
CA THR A 261 -1.64 -17.22 -7.90
C THR A 261 -0.50 -16.71 -8.78
N PHE A 262 0.34 -15.81 -8.26
CA PHE A 262 1.49 -15.28 -9.00
C PHE A 262 2.44 -16.38 -9.48
N ARG A 263 2.76 -17.33 -8.60
CA ARG A 263 3.64 -18.47 -8.92
C ARG A 263 3.04 -19.41 -9.95
N LYS A 264 1.73 -19.68 -9.86
CA LYS A 264 1.04 -20.49 -10.84
C LYS A 264 1.08 -19.85 -12.23
N THR A 265 1.03 -18.51 -12.28
CA THR A 265 1.14 -17.79 -13.54
C THR A 265 2.60 -17.64 -13.98
N GLU A 266 3.58 -17.70 -13.08
CA GLU A 266 5.01 -17.50 -13.36
C GLU A 266 5.54 -18.33 -14.54
N SER A 267 5.12 -19.59 -14.66
CA SER A 267 5.47 -20.45 -15.79
C SER A 267 4.90 -19.94 -17.12
N TYR A 268 3.65 -19.47 -17.11
CA TYR A 268 3.00 -18.87 -18.29
C TYR A 268 3.71 -17.59 -18.76
N PHE A 269 4.28 -16.82 -17.83
CA PHE A 269 5.11 -15.68 -18.20
C PHE A 269 6.44 -16.07 -18.85
N ALA A 270 6.96 -17.28 -18.63
CA ALA A 270 8.17 -17.74 -19.33
C ALA A 270 7.87 -18.13 -20.77
N ASP A 271 6.65 -18.64 -21.04
CA ASP A 271 6.24 -19.12 -22.36
C ASP A 271 5.74 -18.02 -23.31
N LEU A 272 5.14 -16.93 -22.79
CA LEU A 272 4.71 -15.77 -23.59
C LEU A 272 5.83 -14.73 -23.84
N ALA A 273 6.98 -14.89 -23.17
CA ALA A 273 8.07 -13.93 -23.11
C ALA A 273 9.09 -14.17 -24.22
#